data_AF-A0A073CJZ9-F1
#
_entry.id   AF-A0A073CJZ9-F1
#
_cell.length_a   1.000
_cell.length_b   1.000
_cell.length_c   1.000
_cell.angle_alpha   90.00
_cell.angle_beta   90.00
_cell.angle_gamma   90.00
#
_symmetry.space_group_name_H-M   'P 1'
#
loop_
_entity.id
_entity.type
_entity.pdbx_description
1 polymer ?
#
loop_
_entity_poly.entity_id
_entity_poly.type
_entity_poly.pdbx_seq_one_letter_code
_entity_poly.pdbx_strand_id
1 'polypeptide(L)'
;MPLYKCKTCTHEFRVDVLPLECDICGGKNLVALEPISKPVKKPIISDAKKKQSKLSFITAIFLGMVLGIVCIWVFLWVFFISFTRGLDNNTLNLKIQNIQREKDELQAQLNQSGQTTIVRFCNQTRGETINLAVGYWDGNNGTELRTKGWLTIYPSKCEEVDVGKSYTGSVYMYGQSETRFWNSNLPDLSFCVNSLRVFDFINANQMPCNEIGEKKVMMKAFVVTVTPGTTVWNLGE
;
A
#
# COMPACT_ATOMS: atom_id res chain seq x y z
N MET A 1 7.62 36.51 -9.88
CA MET A 1 8.12 35.27 -9.27
C MET A 1 9.60 35.44 -8.98
N PRO A 2 10.02 35.44 -7.70
CA PRO A 2 11.43 35.50 -7.33
C PRO A 2 12.20 34.30 -7.88
N LEU A 3 13.41 34.54 -8.38
CA LEU A 3 14.30 33.53 -8.92
C LEU A 3 15.33 33.14 -7.84
N TYR A 4 15.45 31.85 -7.54
CA TYR A 4 16.42 31.35 -6.57
C TYR A 4 17.48 30.49 -7.24
N LYS A 5 18.71 30.57 -6.73
CA LYS A 5 19.82 29.73 -7.15
C LYS A 5 20.39 28.94 -5.98
N CYS A 6 20.54 27.64 -6.16
CA CYS A 6 21.22 26.79 -5.18
C CYS A 6 22.74 26.88 -5.36
N LYS A 7 23.49 27.20 -4.29
CA LYS A 7 24.96 27.22 -4.35
C LYS A 7 25.59 25.83 -4.51
N THR A 8 24.90 24.78 -4.05
CA THR A 8 25.44 23.42 -4.04
C THR A 8 25.39 22.77 -5.42
N CYS A 9 24.27 22.89 -6.13
CA CYS A 9 24.09 22.27 -7.44
C CYS A 9 23.98 23.28 -8.59
N THR A 10 24.12 24.59 -8.31
CA THR A 10 24.00 25.69 -9.28
C THR A 10 22.65 25.82 -10.00
N HIS A 11 21.66 25.01 -9.63
CA HIS A 11 20.35 24.98 -10.26
C HIS A 11 19.53 26.24 -9.93
N GLU A 12 18.79 26.74 -10.93
CA GLU A 12 17.96 27.92 -10.85
C GLU A 12 16.48 27.54 -10.99
N PHE A 13 15.65 27.96 -10.04
CA PHE A 13 14.24 27.60 -10.01
C PHE A 13 13.39 28.75 -9.48
N ARG A 14 12.09 28.75 -9.84
CA ARG A 14 11.12 29.80 -9.50
C ARG A 14 10.08 29.22 -8.57
N VAL A 15 9.86 29.87 -7.42
CA VAL A 15 8.88 29.44 -6.42
C VAL A 15 8.16 30.65 -5.85
N ASP A 16 6.86 30.49 -5.62
CA ASP A 16 6.00 31.55 -5.06
C ASP A 16 6.10 31.65 -3.53
N VAL A 17 6.63 30.62 -2.87
CA VAL A 17 6.81 30.51 -1.42
C VAL A 17 8.29 30.31 -1.13
N LEU A 18 8.82 30.93 -0.05
CA LEU A 18 10.24 30.89 0.31
C LEU A 18 10.73 29.43 0.48
N PRO A 19 11.61 28.93 -0.40
CA PRO A 19 12.09 27.55 -0.29
C PRO A 19 13.10 27.42 0.86
N LEU A 20 12.91 26.41 1.72
CA LEU A 20 13.85 26.06 2.81
C LEU A 20 14.99 25.15 2.32
N GLU A 21 14.77 24.41 1.24
CA GLU A 21 15.68 23.40 0.69
C GLU A 21 15.60 23.37 -0.85
N CYS A 22 16.68 23.00 -1.52
CA CYS A 22 16.68 22.77 -2.97
C CYS A 22 15.98 21.45 -3.31
N ASP A 23 15.01 21.51 -4.21
CA ASP A 23 14.23 20.39 -4.74
C ASP A 23 15.06 19.29 -5.41
N ILE A 24 16.22 19.63 -5.98
CA ILE A 24 17.08 18.67 -6.68
C ILE A 24 18.11 18.00 -5.74
N CYS A 25 18.71 18.75 -4.81
CA CYS A 25 19.86 18.27 -4.05
C CYS A 25 19.69 18.30 -2.53
N GLY A 26 18.55 18.78 -2.01
CA GLY A 26 18.33 18.98 -0.57
C GLY A 26 19.21 20.04 0.08
N GLY A 27 19.97 20.81 -0.70
CA GLY A 27 20.87 21.84 -0.20
C GLY A 27 20.12 23.05 0.36
N LYS A 28 20.51 23.50 1.57
CA LYS A 28 19.89 24.63 2.30
C LYS A 28 20.45 26.02 1.92
N ASN A 29 21.48 26.04 1.08
CA ASN A 29 22.17 27.27 0.67
C ASN A 29 21.56 27.86 -0.60
N LEU A 30 20.43 28.55 -0.43
CA LEU A 30 19.69 29.21 -1.51
C LEU A 30 19.94 30.72 -1.49
N VAL A 31 20.15 31.31 -2.67
CA VAL A 31 20.35 32.75 -2.85
C VAL A 31 19.26 33.29 -3.77
N ALA A 32 18.53 34.31 -3.31
CA ALA A 32 17.58 35.04 -4.13
C ALA A 32 18.33 35.93 -5.13
N LEU A 33 17.99 35.82 -6.41
CA LEU A 33 18.50 36.69 -7.46
C LEU A 33 17.48 37.80 -7.70
N GLU A 34 17.83 39.03 -7.34
CA GLU A 34 17.01 40.20 -7.66
C GLU A 34 17.02 40.47 -9.17
N PRO A 35 15.85 40.79 -9.76
CA PRO A 35 15.77 41.12 -11.18
C PRO A 35 16.42 42.47 -11.47
N ILE A 36 17.49 42.45 -12.28
CA ILE A 36 18.18 43.63 -12.81
C ILE A 36 17.22 44.39 -13.74
N SER A 37 16.70 45.52 -13.28
CA SER A 37 15.96 46.48 -14.10
C SER A 37 16.93 47.22 -15.06
N LYS A 38 16.74 47.09 -16.37
CA LYS A 38 17.35 47.99 -17.36
C LYS A 38 16.28 48.90 -17.97
N PRO A 39 16.49 50.23 -18.03
CA PRO A 39 15.55 51.15 -18.65
C PRO A 39 15.69 51.13 -20.18
N VAL A 40 14.54 51.20 -20.85
CA VAL A 40 14.37 51.24 -22.30
C VAL A 40 14.80 52.61 -22.85
N LYS A 41 15.50 52.59 -23.99
CA LYS A 41 15.99 53.74 -24.77
C LYS A 41 14.87 54.70 -25.19
N LYS A 42 15.10 56.00 -24.99
CA LYS A 42 14.44 57.13 -25.65
C LYS A 42 14.67 57.11 -27.17
N PRO A 43 13.68 57.50 -27.99
CA PRO A 43 13.93 58.19 -29.24
C PRO A 43 13.40 59.63 -29.21
N ILE A 44 14.36 60.53 -29.44
CA ILE A 44 14.37 61.79 -30.20
C ILE A 44 13.00 62.24 -30.76
N ILE A 45 12.58 63.42 -30.31
CA ILE A 45 11.53 64.25 -30.90
C ILE A 45 12.14 64.98 -32.11
N SER A 46 11.51 64.90 -33.28
CA SER A 46 11.67 65.89 -34.34
C SER A 46 10.32 66.53 -34.65
N ASP A 47 10.34 67.86 -34.67
CA ASP A 47 9.21 68.73 -34.93
C ASP A 47 8.67 68.55 -36.35
N ALA A 48 7.35 68.38 -36.46
CA ALA A 48 6.60 68.70 -37.67
C ALA A 48 5.24 69.30 -37.28
N LYS A 49 5.17 70.64 -37.33
CA LYS A 49 3.93 71.43 -37.31
C LYS A 49 2.92 70.83 -38.29
N LYS A 50 1.79 70.32 -37.80
CA LYS A 50 0.61 70.03 -38.63
C LYS A 50 -0.63 70.74 -38.12
N LYS A 51 -0.97 71.77 -38.90
CA LYS A 51 -2.22 72.51 -39.07
C LYS A 51 -3.46 71.81 -38.48
N GLN A 52 -4.10 72.50 -37.54
CA GLN A 52 -5.40 72.17 -36.95
C GLN A 52 -6.46 72.13 -38.06
N SER A 53 -7.01 70.94 -38.33
CA SER A 53 -8.17 70.74 -39.17
C SER A 53 -9.25 70.10 -38.31
N LYS A 54 -10.35 70.84 -38.11
CA LYS A 54 -11.56 70.38 -37.45
C LYS A 54 -12.14 69.22 -38.28
N LEU A 55 -12.03 67.98 -37.79
CA LEU A 55 -12.72 66.84 -38.37
C LEU A 55 -13.45 66.05 -37.28
N SER A 56 -14.75 66.32 -37.21
CA SER A 56 -15.87 65.47 -36.81
C SER A 56 -15.70 64.49 -35.63
N PHE A 57 -16.43 64.79 -34.55
CA PHE A 57 -16.69 64.01 -33.34
C PHE A 57 -17.19 62.55 -33.56
N ILE A 58 -17.46 62.12 -34.79
CA ILE A 58 -18.11 60.84 -35.12
C ILE A 58 -17.11 59.67 -35.20
N THR A 59 -15.83 59.92 -35.50
CA THR A 59 -14.80 58.86 -35.58
C THR A 59 -14.27 58.40 -34.22
N ALA A 60 -14.38 59.23 -33.17
CA ALA A 60 -13.97 58.85 -31.82
C ALA A 60 -14.92 57.83 -31.15
N ILE A 61 -16.21 57.86 -31.49
CA ILE A 61 -17.22 56.95 -30.95
C ILE A 61 -17.08 55.54 -31.56
N PHE A 62 -16.80 55.46 -32.87
CA PHE A 62 -16.59 54.19 -33.56
C PHE A 62 -15.30 53.48 -33.11
N LEU A 63 -14.20 54.21 -32.86
CA LEU A 63 -12.98 53.59 -32.30
C LEU A 63 -13.20 53.09 -30.86
N GLY A 64 -13.97 53.80 -30.04
CA GLY A 64 -14.30 53.39 -28.67
C GLY A 64 -15.15 52.12 -28.61
N MET A 65 -16.15 51.97 -29.50
CA MET A 65 -16.96 50.75 -29.60
C MET A 65 -16.16 49.55 -30.12
N VAL A 66 -15.30 49.75 -31.11
CA VAL A 66 -14.44 48.67 -31.65
C VAL A 66 -13.42 48.21 -30.60
N LEU A 67 -12.82 49.13 -29.84
CA LEU A 67 -11.94 48.78 -28.71
C LEU A 67 -12.68 48.06 -27.59
N GLY A 68 -13.92 48.46 -27.28
CA GLY A 68 -14.76 47.78 -26.28
C GLY A 68 -15.06 46.33 -26.68
N ILE A 69 -15.41 46.09 -27.94
CA ILE A 69 -15.67 44.74 -28.47
C ILE A 69 -14.38 43.89 -28.43
N VAL A 70 -13.24 44.45 -28.85
CA VAL A 70 -11.95 43.74 -28.78
C VAL A 70 -11.57 43.41 -27.33
N CYS A 71 -11.76 44.33 -26.39
CA CYS A 71 -11.51 44.07 -24.97
C CYS A 71 -12.42 42.96 -24.40
N ILE A 72 -13.70 42.93 -24.78
CA ILE A 72 -14.63 41.87 -24.37
C ILE A 72 -14.19 40.52 -24.93
N TRP A 73 -13.78 40.47 -26.20
CA TRP A 73 -13.25 39.25 -26.82
C TRP A 73 -11.96 38.75 -26.17
N VAL A 74 -11.04 39.65 -25.81
CA VAL A 74 -9.81 39.30 -25.10
C VAL A 74 -10.12 38.77 -23.70
N PHE A 75 -11.05 39.40 -22.96
CA PHE A 75 -11.48 38.93 -21.64
C PHE A 75 -12.13 37.56 -21.71
N LEU A 76 -13.03 37.34 -22.67
CA LEU A 76 -13.66 36.03 -22.90
C LEU A 76 -12.62 34.98 -23.26
N TRP A 77 -11.62 35.30 -24.07
CA TRP A 77 -10.56 34.38 -24.47
C TRP A 77 -9.65 33.99 -23.31
N VAL A 78 -9.24 34.96 -22.48
CA VAL A 78 -8.44 34.71 -21.26
C VAL A 78 -9.23 33.89 -20.23
N PHE A 79 -10.52 34.18 -20.08
CA PHE A 79 -11.41 33.42 -19.20
C PHE A 79 -11.58 31.97 -19.70
N PHE A 80 -11.76 31.78 -21.01
CA PHE A 80 -11.89 30.45 -21.61
C PHE A 80 -10.60 29.63 -21.44
N ILE A 81 -9.42 30.22 -21.66
CA ILE A 81 -8.12 29.55 -21.44
C ILE A 81 -7.90 29.18 -19.97
N SER A 82 -8.31 30.06 -19.06
CA SER A 82 -8.16 29.80 -17.61
C SER A 82 -9.13 28.71 -17.15
N PHE A 83 -10.34 28.69 -17.69
CA PHE A 83 -11.35 27.67 -17.39
C PHE A 83 -10.98 26.29 -17.95
N THR A 84 -10.52 26.21 -19.20
CA THR A 84 -10.07 24.92 -19.78
C THR A 84 -8.87 24.35 -19.03
N ARG A 85 -7.88 25.18 -18.67
CA ARG A 85 -6.74 24.76 -17.83
C ARG A 85 -7.16 24.30 -16.43
N GLY A 86 -8.18 24.92 -15.84
CA GLY A 86 -8.73 24.50 -14.55
C GLY A 86 -9.42 23.13 -14.61
N LEU A 87 -10.15 22.86 -15.69
CA LEU A 87 -10.78 21.56 -15.93
C LEU A 87 -9.75 20.45 -16.17
N ASP A 88 -8.69 20.73 -16.94
CA ASP A 88 -7.61 19.78 -17.20
C ASP A 88 -6.82 19.44 -15.93
N ASN A 89 -6.53 20.44 -15.09
CA ASN A 89 -5.85 20.23 -13.80
C ASN A 89 -6.70 19.39 -12.83
N ASN A 90 -8.00 19.63 -12.76
CA ASN A 90 -8.90 18.84 -11.91
C ASN A 90 -8.96 17.38 -12.39
N THR A 91 -9.05 17.17 -13.71
CA THR A 91 -9.06 15.83 -14.30
C THR A 91 -7.75 15.09 -14.06
N LEU A 92 -6.61 15.79 -14.14
CA LEU A 92 -5.29 15.22 -13.85
C LEU A 92 -5.16 14.85 -12.37
N ASN A 93 -5.60 15.71 -11.45
CA ASN A 93 -5.57 15.43 -10.01
C ASN A 93 -6.44 14.23 -9.64
N LEU A 94 -7.62 14.08 -10.24
CA LEU A 94 -8.48 12.90 -10.04
C LEU A 94 -7.80 11.61 -10.54
N LYS A 95 -7.11 11.66 -11.68
CA LYS A 95 -6.33 10.51 -12.18
C LYS A 95 -5.17 10.14 -11.24
N ILE A 96 -4.44 11.15 -10.74
CA ILE A 96 -3.34 10.94 -9.79
C ILE A 96 -3.85 10.27 -8.50
N GLN A 97 -4.97 10.76 -7.96
CA GLN A 97 -5.59 10.17 -6.77
C GLN A 97 -6.05 8.72 -6.99
N ASN A 98 -6.64 8.41 -8.15
CA ASN A 98 -7.04 7.04 -8.46
C ASN A 98 -5.85 6.09 -8.59
N ILE A 99 -4.77 6.53 -9.26
CA ILE A 99 -3.54 5.73 -9.40
C ILE A 99 -2.88 5.50 -8.02
N GLN A 100 -2.88 6.52 -7.14
CA GLN A 100 -2.37 6.37 -5.78
C GLN A 100 -3.21 5.36 -4.99
N ARG A 101 -4.54 5.41 -5.10
CA ARG A 101 -5.42 4.43 -4.46
C ARG A 101 -5.16 3.01 -4.96
N GLU A 102 -5.05 2.84 -6.29
CA GLU A 102 -4.76 1.53 -6.89
C GLU A 102 -3.40 1.00 -6.44
N LYS A 103 -2.38 1.86 -6.34
CA LYS A 103 -1.07 1.50 -5.79
C LYS A 103 -1.17 1.07 -4.33
N ASP A 104 -1.92 1.80 -3.51
CA ASP A 104 -2.09 1.48 -2.09
C ASP A 104 -2.86 0.16 -1.90
N GLU A 105 -3.87 -0.10 -2.73
CA GLU A 105 -4.61 -1.37 -2.78
C GLU A 105 -3.71 -2.54 -3.21
N LEU A 106 -2.92 -2.36 -4.27
CA LEU A 106 -1.95 -3.37 -4.72
C LEU A 106 -0.86 -3.62 -3.67
N GLN A 107 -0.38 -2.57 -2.99
CA GLN A 107 0.59 -2.71 -1.91
C GLN A 107 -0.01 -3.44 -0.72
N ALA A 108 -1.27 -3.18 -0.37
CA ALA A 108 -1.99 -3.90 0.68
C ALA A 108 -2.17 -5.38 0.32
N GLN A 109 -2.54 -5.68 -0.93
CA GLN A 109 -2.64 -7.06 -1.44
C GLN A 109 -1.29 -7.77 -1.43
N LEU A 110 -0.22 -7.09 -1.84
CA LEU A 110 1.13 -7.66 -1.81
C LEU A 110 1.60 -7.92 -0.37
N ASN A 111 1.30 -7.01 0.56
CA ASN A 111 1.62 -7.20 1.96
C ASN A 111 0.87 -8.40 2.55
N GLN A 112 -0.40 -8.62 2.19
CA GLN A 112 -1.15 -9.82 2.57
C GLN A 112 -0.63 -11.11 1.88
N SER A 113 -0.20 -11.00 0.62
CA SER A 113 0.40 -12.08 -0.18
C SER A 113 1.86 -12.43 0.24
N GLY A 114 2.49 -11.57 1.05
CA GLY A 114 3.81 -11.80 1.62
C GLY A 114 3.81 -12.26 3.08
N GLN A 115 2.68 -12.16 3.77
CA GLN A 115 2.59 -12.47 5.20
C GLN A 115 2.59 -13.97 5.45
N THR A 116 3.49 -14.43 6.31
CA THR A 116 3.46 -15.79 6.84
C THR A 116 2.24 -15.97 7.74
N THR A 117 1.53 -17.08 7.57
CA THR A 117 0.44 -17.48 8.44
C THR A 117 1.00 -18.35 9.57
N ILE A 118 0.81 -17.90 10.82
CA ILE A 118 1.28 -18.58 12.02
C ILE A 118 0.09 -18.90 12.93
N VAL A 119 0.01 -20.13 13.40
CA VAL A 119 -0.94 -20.52 14.44
C VAL A 119 -0.19 -20.76 15.74
N ARG A 120 -0.54 -19.99 16.77
CA ARG A 120 0.06 -20.10 18.11
C ARG A 120 -0.90 -20.86 19.03
N PHE A 121 -0.53 -22.07 19.42
CA PHE A 121 -1.30 -22.92 20.33
C PHE A 121 -0.81 -22.74 21.76
N CYS A 122 -1.66 -22.22 22.65
CA CYS A 122 -1.32 -21.91 24.03
C CYS A 122 -1.99 -22.88 25.00
N ASN A 123 -1.22 -23.61 25.81
CA ASN A 123 -1.74 -24.49 26.84
C ASN A 123 -2.17 -23.69 28.08
N GLN A 124 -3.48 -23.63 28.33
CA GLN A 124 -4.08 -22.96 29.48
C GLN A 124 -4.56 -23.95 30.57
N THR A 125 -4.20 -25.23 30.46
CA THR A 125 -4.53 -26.23 31.48
C THR A 125 -3.72 -26.01 32.76
N ARG A 126 -4.26 -26.50 33.89
CA ARG A 126 -3.62 -26.38 35.21
C ARG A 126 -2.65 -27.53 35.44
N GLY A 127 -1.46 -27.43 34.85
CA GLY A 127 -0.34 -28.32 35.13
C GLY A 127 -0.22 -29.54 34.22
N GLU A 128 -1.08 -29.68 33.21
CA GLU A 128 -1.02 -30.81 32.28
C GLU A 128 -0.19 -30.47 31.05
N THR A 129 0.63 -31.41 30.59
CA THR A 129 1.33 -31.28 29.31
C THR A 129 0.43 -31.78 28.19
N ILE A 130 0.29 -31.00 27.13
CA ILE A 130 -0.50 -31.36 25.96
C ILE A 130 0.45 -31.82 24.86
N ASN A 131 0.22 -33.01 24.33
CA ASN A 131 0.77 -33.41 23.04
C ASN A 131 -0.27 -33.03 21.97
N LEU A 132 0.13 -32.23 21.00
CA LEU A 132 -0.73 -31.72 19.94
C LEU A 132 -0.13 -32.09 18.58
N ALA A 133 -0.91 -32.70 17.71
CA ALA A 133 -0.53 -32.87 16.32
C ALA A 133 -1.41 -31.98 15.44
N VAL A 134 -0.77 -31.31 14.48
CA VAL A 134 -1.40 -30.27 13.63
C VAL A 134 -1.22 -30.65 12.17
N GLY A 135 -2.31 -30.53 11.40
CA GLY A 135 -2.34 -30.76 9.96
C GLY A 135 -2.98 -29.59 9.22
N TYR A 136 -2.48 -29.26 8.03
CA TYR A 136 -3.05 -28.23 7.16
C TYR A 136 -2.80 -28.61 5.70
N TRP A 137 -3.64 -28.12 4.79
CA TRP A 137 -3.49 -28.43 3.37
C TRP A 137 -2.27 -27.71 2.78
N ASP A 138 -1.37 -28.43 2.12
CA ASP A 138 -0.31 -27.78 1.34
C ASP A 138 -0.96 -27.19 0.07
N GLY A 139 -0.85 -25.86 -0.10
CA GLY A 139 -1.70 -25.02 -0.94
C GLY A 139 -1.60 -25.24 -2.46
N ASN A 140 -1.06 -26.36 -2.93
CA ASN A 140 -0.95 -26.62 -4.36
C ASN A 140 -2.19 -27.29 -4.96
N ASN A 141 -2.88 -28.20 -4.26
CA ASN A 141 -4.05 -28.91 -4.83
C ASN A 141 -5.15 -29.32 -3.84
N GLY A 142 -5.01 -29.02 -2.54
CA GLY A 142 -6.04 -29.37 -1.53
C GLY A 142 -6.25 -30.87 -1.30
N THR A 143 -5.35 -31.72 -1.81
CA THR A 143 -5.43 -33.19 -1.71
C THR A 143 -4.43 -33.78 -0.72
N GLU A 144 -3.47 -32.98 -0.27
CA GLU A 144 -2.29 -33.39 0.48
C GLU A 144 -2.23 -32.66 1.83
N LEU A 145 -2.46 -33.39 2.93
CA LEU A 145 -2.29 -32.85 4.27
C LEU A 145 -0.81 -32.86 4.65
N ARG A 146 -0.34 -31.70 5.11
CA ARG A 146 0.98 -31.50 5.67
C ARG A 146 0.88 -31.42 7.19
N THR A 147 1.79 -32.09 7.91
CA THR A 147 1.75 -32.16 9.38
C THR A 147 3.12 -31.88 9.96
N LYS A 148 3.17 -31.29 11.15
CA LYS A 148 4.42 -30.99 11.87
C LYS A 148 4.80 -32.08 12.90
N GLY A 149 4.13 -33.23 12.89
CA GLY A 149 4.29 -34.27 13.92
C GLY A 149 3.66 -33.85 15.26
N TRP A 150 4.17 -34.41 16.36
CA TRP A 150 3.72 -34.06 17.72
C TRP A 150 4.48 -32.85 18.28
N LEU A 151 3.73 -31.84 18.67
CA LEU A 151 4.15 -30.68 19.46
C LEU A 151 3.87 -30.98 20.92
N THR A 152 4.86 -30.82 21.79
CA THR A 152 4.67 -30.95 23.24
C THR A 152 4.57 -29.56 23.85
N ILE A 153 3.38 -29.21 24.33
CA ILE A 153 3.06 -27.89 24.88
C ILE A 153 2.96 -28.00 26.40
N TYR A 154 3.97 -27.50 27.10
CA TYR A 154 4.00 -27.47 28.56
C TYR A 154 2.92 -26.52 29.15
N PRO A 155 2.53 -26.70 30.42
CA PRO A 155 1.56 -25.84 31.08
C PRO A 155 1.94 -24.35 30.98
N SER A 156 0.96 -23.50 30.63
CA SER A 156 1.15 -22.05 30.45
C SER A 156 2.20 -21.66 29.39
N LYS A 157 2.53 -22.56 28.46
CA LYS A 157 3.39 -22.29 27.30
C LYS A 157 2.58 -22.28 26.01
N CYS A 158 3.17 -21.69 24.98
CA CYS A 158 2.61 -21.72 23.63
C CYS A 158 3.64 -22.25 22.65
N GLU A 159 3.17 -23.01 21.67
CA GLU A 159 3.96 -23.46 20.51
C GLU A 159 3.40 -22.83 19.24
N GLU A 160 4.28 -22.54 18.29
CA GLU A 160 3.93 -21.91 17.02
C GLU A 160 4.06 -22.89 15.85
N VAL A 161 3.09 -22.83 14.97
CA VAL A 161 3.08 -23.58 13.71
C VAL A 161 3.03 -22.59 12.57
N ASP A 162 4.13 -22.53 11.82
CA ASP A 162 4.16 -21.89 10.51
C ASP A 162 3.46 -22.80 9.50
N VAL A 163 2.34 -22.32 8.94
CA VAL A 163 1.54 -23.04 7.93
C VAL A 163 1.79 -22.51 6.51
N GLY A 164 2.77 -21.62 6.34
CA GLY A 164 3.22 -21.11 5.05
C GLY A 164 2.83 -19.66 4.77
N LYS A 165 3.39 -19.12 3.68
CA LYS A 165 3.10 -17.76 3.22
C LYS A 165 1.70 -17.68 2.63
N SER A 166 0.95 -16.70 3.11
CA SER A 166 -0.39 -16.36 2.67
C SER A 166 -1.39 -17.50 2.69
N TYR A 167 -1.14 -18.48 3.56
CA TYR A 167 -2.04 -19.58 3.77
C TYR A 167 -3.36 -19.05 4.32
N THR A 168 -4.44 -19.36 3.61
CA THR A 168 -5.81 -19.13 4.06
C THR A 168 -6.53 -20.46 3.96
N GLY A 169 -7.08 -20.93 5.08
CA GLY A 169 -7.73 -22.23 5.10
C GLY A 169 -7.92 -22.80 6.48
N SER A 170 -8.24 -24.09 6.49
CA SER A 170 -8.52 -24.85 7.69
C SER A 170 -7.26 -25.51 8.22
N VAL A 171 -6.92 -25.23 9.47
CA VAL A 171 -5.94 -25.98 10.25
C VAL A 171 -6.68 -27.00 11.10
N TYR A 172 -6.21 -28.24 11.07
CA TYR A 172 -6.76 -29.40 11.78
C TYR A 172 -5.84 -29.77 12.94
N MET A 173 -6.40 -30.21 14.05
CA MET A 173 -5.60 -30.56 15.23
C MET A 173 -6.15 -31.75 16.02
N TYR A 174 -5.25 -32.52 16.62
CA TYR A 174 -5.55 -33.57 17.60
C TYR A 174 -4.65 -33.37 18.82
N GLY A 175 -5.27 -33.10 19.96
CA GLY A 175 -4.56 -32.92 21.23
C GLY A 175 -4.87 -34.05 22.20
N GLN A 176 -3.89 -34.45 23.00
CA GLN A 176 -4.09 -35.33 24.14
C GLN A 176 -3.21 -34.90 25.32
N SER A 177 -3.71 -35.10 26.53
CA SER A 177 -2.99 -35.01 27.80
C SER A 177 -3.25 -36.27 28.60
N GLU A 178 -2.79 -36.33 29.86
CA GLU A 178 -3.06 -37.47 30.73
C GLU A 178 -4.56 -37.67 31.01
N THR A 179 -5.34 -36.59 31.11
CA THR A 179 -6.76 -36.68 31.51
C THR A 179 -7.74 -36.24 30.43
N ARG A 180 -7.26 -35.58 29.36
CA ARG A 180 -8.11 -34.95 28.34
C ARG A 180 -7.69 -35.28 26.92
N PHE A 181 -8.68 -35.34 26.06
CA PHE A 181 -8.50 -35.42 24.61
C PHE A 181 -9.21 -34.23 23.96
N TRP A 182 -8.48 -33.52 23.12
CA TRP A 182 -9.03 -32.50 22.23
C TRP A 182 -9.35 -33.19 20.90
N ASN A 183 -10.46 -33.93 20.88
CA ASN A 183 -10.96 -34.73 19.76
C ASN A 183 -12.51 -34.70 19.61
N SER A 184 -13.09 -35.40 18.61
CA SER A 184 -14.46 -35.18 18.08
C SER A 184 -15.15 -36.50 18.05
N ASN A 185 -16.46 -36.43 18.13
CA ASN A 185 -17.33 -37.57 17.94
C ASN A 185 -17.61 -37.88 16.45
N LEU A 186 -17.04 -37.11 15.51
CA LEU A 186 -17.16 -37.32 14.06
C LEU A 186 -15.76 -37.44 13.41
N PRO A 187 -15.35 -38.62 12.93
CA PRO A 187 -14.04 -38.83 12.33
C PRO A 187 -14.08 -38.78 10.80
N ASP A 188 -13.70 -37.64 10.20
CA ASP A 188 -13.66 -37.50 8.74
C ASP A 188 -12.23 -37.46 8.16
N LEU A 189 -11.18 -37.35 8.99
CA LEU A 189 -9.79 -37.23 8.55
C LEU A 189 -8.84 -38.07 9.40
N SER A 190 -7.93 -38.79 8.76
CA SER A 190 -6.85 -39.52 9.42
C SER A 190 -5.53 -39.22 8.73
N PHE A 191 -4.46 -39.07 9.50
CA PHE A 191 -3.13 -38.86 8.94
C PHE A 191 -2.02 -39.39 9.86
N CYS A 192 -0.85 -39.62 9.28
CA CYS A 192 0.33 -40.09 10.01
C CYS A 192 0.96 -38.95 10.83
N VAL A 193 1.33 -39.29 12.05
CA VAL A 193 2.13 -38.45 12.95
C VAL A 193 3.30 -39.26 13.47
N ASN A 194 4.46 -38.63 13.64
CA ASN A 194 5.64 -39.26 14.24
C ASN A 194 5.94 -38.62 15.61
N SER A 195 6.12 -39.44 16.65
CA SER A 195 6.41 -38.98 18.02
C SER A 195 7.89 -38.77 18.31
N LEU A 196 8.78 -39.22 17.43
CA LEU A 196 10.24 -39.20 17.60
C LEU A 196 10.91 -38.09 16.79
N ARG A 197 10.22 -37.53 15.78
CA ARG A 197 10.79 -36.50 14.89
C ARG A 197 9.78 -35.39 14.65
N VAL A 198 10.21 -34.15 14.88
CA VAL A 198 9.54 -32.94 14.42
C VAL A 198 10.01 -32.68 12.99
N PHE A 199 9.25 -33.10 11.99
CA PHE A 199 9.47 -32.67 10.61
C PHE A 199 8.21 -32.79 9.76
N ASP A 200 8.15 -31.99 8.69
CA ASP A 200 7.03 -31.90 7.76
C ASP A 200 6.73 -33.24 7.09
N PHE A 201 5.65 -33.91 7.49
CA PHE A 201 5.08 -35.01 6.72
C PHE A 201 4.21 -34.42 5.63
N ILE A 202 4.68 -34.46 4.40
CA ILE A 202 3.88 -34.19 3.21
C ILE A 202 3.04 -35.45 2.93
N ASN A 203 1.80 -35.29 2.46
CA ASN A 203 0.87 -36.37 2.12
C ASN A 203 0.50 -37.28 3.30
N ALA A 204 0.44 -36.71 4.51
CA ALA A 204 0.22 -37.47 5.72
C ALA A 204 -1.13 -38.22 5.74
N ASN A 205 -2.13 -37.78 4.97
CA ASN A 205 -3.41 -38.46 4.79
C ASN A 205 -3.35 -39.67 3.85
N GLN A 206 -2.37 -39.71 2.94
CA GLN A 206 -2.25 -40.73 1.90
C GLN A 206 -1.14 -41.75 2.19
N MET A 207 -0.09 -41.35 2.90
CA MET A 207 1.01 -42.25 3.22
C MET A 207 0.64 -43.28 4.31
N PRO A 208 1.16 -44.52 4.21
CA PRO A 208 1.07 -45.49 5.28
C PRO A 208 2.06 -45.15 6.39
N CYS A 209 1.66 -45.30 7.65
CA CYS A 209 2.49 -45.01 8.81
C CYS A 209 3.34 -46.24 9.16
N ASN A 210 4.46 -46.41 8.46
CA ASN A 210 5.26 -47.64 8.49
C ASN A 210 6.62 -47.47 9.17
N GLU A 211 7.02 -46.24 9.51
CA GLU A 211 8.29 -46.01 10.20
C GLU A 211 8.17 -46.11 11.73
N ILE A 212 9.31 -46.31 12.38
CA ILE A 212 9.39 -46.36 13.85
C ILE A 212 8.93 -45.01 14.43
N GLY A 213 7.98 -45.07 15.36
CA GLY A 213 7.41 -43.89 16.01
C GLY A 213 6.27 -43.24 15.23
N GLU A 214 5.92 -43.76 14.04
CA GLU A 214 4.74 -43.31 13.31
C GLU A 214 3.47 -44.00 13.79
N LYS A 215 2.39 -43.23 13.85
CA LYS A 215 1.07 -43.74 14.19
C LYS A 215 0.04 -43.05 13.32
N LYS A 216 -0.90 -43.83 12.78
CA LYS A 216 -2.09 -43.26 12.14
C LYS A 216 -3.01 -42.76 13.24
N VAL A 217 -3.27 -41.46 13.25
CA VAL A 217 -4.21 -40.86 14.20
C VAL A 217 -5.46 -40.46 13.46
N MET A 218 -6.59 -40.89 14.01
CA MET A 218 -7.91 -40.42 13.61
C MET A 218 -8.08 -39.05 14.22
N MET A 219 -7.99 -38.02 13.39
CA MET A 219 -8.02 -36.64 13.84
C MET A 219 -9.44 -36.12 13.84
N LYS A 220 -9.78 -35.39 14.91
CA LYS A 220 -10.88 -34.44 14.83
C LYS A 220 -10.43 -33.28 13.98
N ALA A 221 -11.22 -32.94 12.98
CA ALA A 221 -11.16 -31.61 12.43
C ALA A 221 -11.72 -30.60 13.43
N PHE A 222 -10.88 -30.06 14.32
CA PHE A 222 -11.17 -28.75 14.89
C PHE A 222 -10.65 -27.77 13.86
N VAL A 223 -11.58 -27.24 13.05
CA VAL A 223 -11.24 -26.34 11.96
C VAL A 223 -10.98 -24.96 12.56
N VAL A 224 -9.71 -24.58 12.59
CA VAL A 224 -9.33 -23.18 12.78
C VAL A 224 -9.18 -22.57 11.40
N THR A 225 -10.11 -21.70 11.01
CA THR A 225 -9.94 -20.91 9.79
C THR A 225 -8.94 -19.81 10.07
N VAL A 226 -7.83 -19.84 9.34
CA VAL A 226 -6.74 -18.87 9.49
C VAL A 226 -6.62 -18.03 8.23
N THR A 227 -6.19 -16.79 8.41
CA THR A 227 -5.81 -15.86 7.35
C THR A 227 -4.37 -15.43 7.57
N PRO A 228 -3.71 -14.80 6.58
CA PRO A 228 -2.33 -14.35 6.71
C PRO A 228 -2.14 -13.48 7.95
N GLY A 229 -1.06 -13.73 8.70
CA GLY A 229 -0.82 -13.16 10.03
C GLY A 229 -0.77 -14.22 11.14
N THR A 230 -0.94 -13.78 12.39
CA THR A 230 -0.86 -14.67 13.56
C THR A 230 -2.23 -14.89 14.18
N THR A 231 -2.66 -16.15 14.27
CA THR A 231 -3.86 -16.57 15.00
C THR A 231 -3.45 -17.24 16.31
N VAL A 232 -4.02 -16.80 17.43
CA VAL A 232 -3.78 -17.43 18.74
C VAL A 232 -4.94 -18.36 19.08
N TRP A 233 -4.60 -19.59 19.44
CA TRP A 233 -5.54 -20.60 19.89
C TRP A 233 -5.23 -21.03 21.32
N ASN A 234 -6.20 -20.87 22.21
CA ASN A 234 -6.06 -21.25 23.61
C ASN A 234 -6.62 -22.66 23.83
N LEU A 235 -5.75 -23.59 24.19
CA LEU A 235 -6.08 -24.93 24.66
C LEU A 235 -6.39 -24.85 26.15
N GLY A 236 -7.56 -24.29 26.44
CA GLY A 236 -8.19 -24.29 27.75
C GLY A 236 -9.37 -25.27 27.80
N GLU A 237 -10.06 -25.29 28.94
CA GLU A 237 -11.31 -26.03 29.18
C GLU A 237 -12.36 -25.86 28.07
#